data_AF-A0A3N2M226-F1
#
_entry.id   AF-A0A3N2M226-F1
#
_cell.length_a   1.000
_cell.length_b   1.000
_cell.length_c   1.000
_cell.angle_alpha   90.00
_cell.angle_beta   90.00
_cell.angle_gamma   90.00
#
_symmetry.space_group_name_H-M   'P 1'
#
loop_
_entity.id
_entity.type
_entity.pdbx_description
1 polymer ?
#
loop_
_entity_poly.entity_id
_entity_poly.type
_entity_poly.pdbx_seq_one_letter_code
_entity_poly.pdbx_strand_id
1 'polypeptide(L)'
;MTASLKNYKLVYLWYFVINISLSIGLILIQYLNLDMPKLKNWFEIGICTFGICMLLSLWSSAFIATSSYMGKYIIDSKITKSFTFALIILDGLTLYYVSFGHYDFLKPCVACLIIWILGFGCSIFLNKRFIIWNNQ
;
A
#
# COMPACT_ATOMS: atom_id res chain seq x y z
N MET A 1 -3.92 -27.29 -5.32
CA MET A 1 -3.83 -25.86 -4.95
C MET A 1 -5.08 -25.18 -5.45
N THR A 2 -6.11 -25.07 -4.61
CA THR A 2 -7.40 -24.56 -5.07
C THR A 2 -7.27 -23.07 -5.37
N ALA A 3 -7.86 -22.61 -6.48
CA ALA A 3 -7.63 -21.30 -7.08
C ALA A 3 -7.80 -20.08 -6.12
N SER A 4 -8.45 -20.26 -4.97
CA SER A 4 -8.73 -19.22 -3.98
C SER A 4 -7.47 -18.49 -3.50
N LEU A 5 -6.43 -19.19 -3.03
CA LEU A 5 -5.27 -18.55 -2.41
C LEU A 5 -4.45 -17.69 -3.39
N LYS A 6 -4.36 -18.12 -4.66
CA LYS A 6 -3.73 -17.33 -5.73
C LYS A 6 -4.53 -16.07 -6.04
N ASN A 7 -5.86 -16.18 -6.06
CA ASN A 7 -6.75 -15.05 -6.30
C ASN A 7 -6.65 -14.01 -5.16
N TYR A 8 -6.54 -14.45 -3.89
CA TYR A 8 -6.38 -13.53 -2.76
C TYR A 8 -5.09 -12.70 -2.81
N LYS A 9 -3.94 -13.33 -3.14
CA LYS A 9 -2.67 -12.61 -3.31
C LYS A 9 -2.77 -11.54 -4.39
N LEU A 10 -3.39 -11.88 -5.52
CA LEU A 10 -3.61 -10.94 -6.61
C LEU A 10 -4.52 -9.79 -6.19
N VAL A 11 -5.63 -10.08 -5.49
CA VAL A 11 -6.57 -9.07 -5.00
C VAL A 11 -5.90 -8.10 -4.03
N TYR A 12 -5.07 -8.58 -3.10
CA TYR A 12 -4.31 -7.71 -2.21
C TYR A 12 -3.34 -6.80 -2.97
N LEU A 13 -2.56 -7.37 -3.89
CA LEU A 13 -1.65 -6.58 -4.72
C LEU A 13 -2.40 -5.56 -5.56
N TRP A 14 -3.60 -5.88 -6.03
CA TRP A 14 -4.48 -4.93 -6.71
C TRP A 14 -4.89 -3.79 -5.80
N TYR A 15 -5.33 -4.05 -4.57
CA TYR A 15 -5.65 -2.98 -3.62
C TYR A 15 -4.45 -2.06 -3.37
N PHE A 16 -3.26 -2.65 -3.27
CA PHE A 16 -2.01 -1.94 -3.08
C PHE A 16 -1.70 -1.00 -4.27
N VAL A 17 -1.75 -1.52 -5.50
CA VAL A 17 -1.49 -0.76 -6.72
C VAL A 17 -2.54 0.34 -6.92
N ILE A 18 -3.81 0.03 -6.69
CA ILE A 18 -4.90 0.99 -6.81
C ILE A 18 -4.68 2.13 -5.82
N ASN A 19 -4.43 1.81 -4.54
CA ASN A 19 -4.32 2.85 -3.52
C ASN A 19 -3.12 3.79 -3.77
N ILE A 20 -1.94 3.24 -4.12
CA ILE A 20 -0.78 4.06 -4.53
C ILE A 20 -1.14 4.96 -5.73
N SER A 21 -1.84 4.42 -6.73
CA SER A 21 -2.19 5.18 -7.94
C SER A 21 -3.13 6.34 -7.62
N LEU A 22 -4.09 6.14 -6.72
CA LEU A 22 -4.98 7.19 -6.25
C LEU A 22 -4.23 8.25 -5.45
N SER A 23 -3.32 7.85 -4.55
CA SER A 23 -2.49 8.78 -3.77
C SER A 23 -1.56 9.61 -4.66
N ILE A 24 -0.95 9.02 -5.69
CA ILE A 24 -0.19 9.76 -6.71
C ILE A 24 -1.10 10.74 -7.47
N GLY A 25 -2.28 10.30 -7.90
CA GLY A 25 -3.24 11.15 -8.60
C GLY A 25 -3.66 12.38 -7.79
N LEU A 26 -3.97 12.17 -6.51
CA LEU A 26 -4.35 13.25 -5.59
C LEU A 26 -3.20 14.23 -5.36
N ILE A 27 -1.98 13.73 -5.16
CA ILE A 27 -0.78 14.54 -5.03
C ILE A 27 -0.53 15.36 -6.30
N LEU A 28 -0.70 14.78 -7.50
CA LEU A 28 -0.49 15.47 -8.77
C LEU A 28 -1.47 16.61 -8.99
N ILE A 29 -2.77 16.40 -8.71
CA ILE A 29 -3.78 17.47 -8.78
C ILE A 29 -3.34 18.65 -7.90
N GLN A 30 -2.89 18.35 -6.69
CA GLN A 30 -2.53 19.37 -5.72
C GLN A 30 -1.19 20.05 -6.05
N TYR A 31 -0.21 19.30 -6.55
CA TYR A 31 1.11 19.81 -6.95
C TYR A 31 1.05 20.71 -8.18
N LEU A 32 0.22 20.33 -9.17
CA LEU A 32 -0.02 21.11 -10.38
C LEU A 32 -1.06 22.22 -10.19
N ASN A 33 -1.63 22.34 -8.98
CA ASN A 33 -2.67 23.30 -8.63
C ASN A 33 -3.87 23.27 -9.60
N LEU A 34 -4.31 22.05 -9.97
CA LEU A 34 -5.41 21.84 -10.89
C LEU A 34 -6.76 21.99 -10.17
N ASP A 35 -7.62 22.86 -10.70
CA ASP A 35 -8.98 23.03 -10.18
C ASP A 35 -9.91 21.90 -10.66
N MET A 36 -9.86 20.76 -9.97
CA MET A 36 -10.64 19.56 -10.28
C MET A 36 -11.34 18.99 -9.04
N PRO A 37 -12.30 19.71 -8.44
CA PRO A 37 -12.87 19.37 -7.13
C PRO A 37 -13.60 18.02 -7.11
N LYS A 38 -14.27 17.65 -8.22
CA LYS A 38 -14.95 16.35 -8.34
C LYS A 38 -13.95 15.18 -8.38
N LEU A 39 -12.86 15.35 -9.11
CA LEU A 39 -11.83 14.31 -9.25
C LEU A 39 -11.02 14.16 -7.96
N LYS A 40 -10.72 15.29 -7.30
CA LYS A 40 -10.13 15.33 -5.96
C LYS A 40 -10.96 14.53 -4.95
N ASN A 41 -12.26 14.82 -4.83
CA ASN A 41 -13.15 14.10 -3.92
C ASN A 41 -13.24 12.60 -4.27
N TRP A 42 -13.26 12.26 -5.56
CA TRP A 42 -13.24 10.86 -5.99
C TRP A 42 -11.96 10.12 -5.56
N PHE A 43 -10.80 10.77 -5.67
CA PHE A 43 -9.54 10.23 -5.15
C PHE A 43 -9.56 10.09 -3.64
N GLU A 44 -10.05 11.07 -2.89
CA GLU A 44 -10.12 11.01 -1.42
C GLU A 44 -10.96 9.83 -0.93
N ILE A 45 -12.15 9.66 -1.49
CA ILE A 45 -13.05 8.53 -1.20
C ILE A 45 -12.39 7.21 -1.61
N GLY A 46 -11.73 7.19 -2.77
CA GLY A 46 -11.03 6.02 -3.27
C GLY A 46 -9.92 5.57 -2.33
N ILE A 47 -9.03 6.48 -1.93
CA ILE A 47 -7.93 6.21 -0.98
C ILE A 47 -8.49 5.65 0.32
N CYS A 48 -9.52 6.27 0.89
CA CYS A 48 -10.17 5.76 2.11
C CYS A 48 -10.72 4.34 1.92
N THR A 49 -11.50 4.13 0.85
CA THR A 49 -12.20 2.86 0.61
C THR A 49 -11.22 1.72 0.36
N PHE A 50 -10.31 1.90 -0.60
CA PHE A 50 -9.33 0.88 -0.95
C PHE A 50 -8.27 0.72 0.14
N GLY A 51 -7.91 1.77 0.87
CA GLY A 51 -7.03 1.70 2.03
C GLY A 51 -7.60 0.88 3.18
N ILE A 52 -8.89 1.05 3.51
CA ILE A 52 -9.57 0.23 4.51
C ILE A 52 -9.69 -1.22 4.04
N CYS A 53 -10.08 -1.45 2.78
CA CYS A 53 -10.13 -2.81 2.23
C CYS A 53 -8.77 -3.51 2.26
N MET A 54 -7.71 -2.79 1.90
CA MET A 54 -6.32 -3.26 1.99
C MET A 54 -5.94 -3.59 3.43
N LEU A 55 -6.26 -2.72 4.40
CA LEU A 55 -6.03 -2.97 5.82
C LEU A 55 -6.74 -4.25 6.28
N LEU A 56 -8.06 -4.34 6.08
CA LEU A 56 -8.87 -5.48 6.52
C LEU A 56 -8.39 -6.80 5.91
N SER A 57 -7.88 -6.77 4.68
CA SER A 57 -7.36 -7.96 4.01
C SER A 57 -6.12 -8.55 4.70
N LEU A 58 -5.37 -7.80 5.50
CA LEU A 58 -4.21 -8.29 6.27
C LEU A 58 -4.55 -9.31 7.35
N TRP A 59 -5.78 -9.26 7.89
CA TRP A 59 -6.26 -10.21 8.90
C TRP A 59 -7.05 -11.37 8.30
N SER A 60 -7.19 -11.41 6.98
CA SER A 60 -7.75 -12.57 6.30
C SER A 60 -6.85 -13.79 6.50
N SER A 61 -7.45 -14.97 6.67
CA SER A 61 -6.76 -16.25 6.81
C SER A 61 -5.79 -16.57 5.65
N ALA A 62 -5.94 -15.90 4.50
CA ALA A 62 -5.02 -16.00 3.37
C ALA A 62 -3.64 -15.37 3.61
N PHE A 63 -3.51 -14.41 4.55
CA PHE A 63 -2.24 -13.78 4.95
C PHE A 63 -1.58 -14.45 6.15
N ILE A 64 -2.34 -15.28 6.88
CA ILE A 64 -1.80 -16.17 7.90
C ILE A 64 -1.14 -17.32 7.16
N ALA A 65 0.09 -17.10 6.71
CA ALA A 65 0.94 -18.15 6.18
C ALA A 65 1.11 -19.22 7.26
N THR A 66 0.27 -20.26 7.19
CA THR A 66 0.52 -21.51 7.89
C THR A 66 1.79 -22.12 7.29
N SER A 67 2.56 -22.80 8.14
CA SER A 67 3.88 -23.38 7.85
C SER A 67 3.94 -24.31 6.62
N SER A 68 2.81 -24.64 5.99
CA SER A 68 2.73 -25.52 4.83
C SER A 68 2.90 -24.82 3.46
N TYR A 69 2.98 -23.49 3.39
CA TYR A 69 3.09 -22.77 2.11
C TYR A 69 4.55 -22.55 1.65
N MET A 70 5.13 -23.54 0.96
CA MET A 70 6.46 -23.49 0.30
C MET A 70 6.38 -22.97 -1.15
N GLY A 71 5.75 -21.82 -1.40
CA GLY A 71 5.66 -21.22 -2.73
C GLY A 71 6.92 -20.43 -3.13
N LYS A 72 7.23 -20.29 -4.43
CA LYS A 72 8.45 -19.62 -4.94
C LYS A 72 8.53 -18.10 -4.68
N TYR A 73 7.50 -17.50 -4.07
CA TYR A 73 7.43 -16.06 -3.74
C TYR A 73 6.51 -15.85 -2.52
N ILE A 74 7.03 -16.16 -1.33
CA ILE A 74 6.37 -15.90 -0.05
C ILE A 74 6.66 -14.44 0.31
N ILE A 75 5.63 -13.62 0.49
CA ILE A 75 5.78 -12.28 1.04
C ILE A 75 5.68 -12.44 2.56
N ASP A 76 6.71 -12.04 3.31
CA ASP A 76 6.66 -12.10 4.77
C ASP A 76 5.49 -11.25 5.27
N SER A 77 4.64 -11.89 6.09
CA SER A 77 3.49 -11.26 6.73
C SER A 77 3.89 -10.01 7.53
N LYS A 78 5.08 -9.99 8.16
CA LYS A 78 5.58 -8.83 8.91
C LYS A 78 5.88 -7.68 7.97
N ILE A 79 6.67 -7.94 6.93
CA ILE A 79 7.04 -6.93 5.92
C ILE A 79 5.80 -6.38 5.21
N THR A 80 4.85 -7.25 4.84
CA THR A 80 3.60 -6.83 4.20
C THR A 80 2.76 -5.93 5.09
N LYS A 81 2.61 -6.31 6.37
CA LYS A 81 1.90 -5.49 7.37
C LYS A 81 2.60 -4.14 7.53
N SER A 82 3.92 -4.11 7.69
CA SER A 82 4.70 -2.88 7.82
C SER A 82 4.51 -1.95 6.62
N PHE A 83 4.59 -2.46 5.39
CA PHE A 83 4.35 -1.64 4.20
C PHE A 83 2.92 -1.13 4.12
N THR A 84 1.94 -1.96 4.46
CA THR A 84 0.51 -1.55 4.48
C THR A 84 0.25 -0.45 5.48
N PHE A 85 0.75 -0.59 6.71
CA PHE A 85 0.60 0.44 7.73
C PHE A 85 1.32 1.72 7.34
N ALA A 86 2.53 1.63 6.78
CA ALA A 86 3.25 2.79 6.29
C ALA A 86 2.48 3.51 5.17
N LEU A 87 1.85 2.77 4.24
CA LEU A 87 1.02 3.37 3.19
C LEU A 87 -0.22 4.05 3.77
N ILE A 88 -0.90 3.42 4.73
CA ILE A 88 -2.09 4.00 5.37
C ILE A 88 -1.75 5.29 6.12
N ILE A 89 -0.59 5.34 6.78
CA ILE A 89 -0.10 6.57 7.41
C ILE A 89 0.13 7.65 6.35
N LEU A 90 0.74 7.30 5.21
CA LEU A 90 0.97 8.25 4.12
C LEU A 90 -0.33 8.73 3.47
N ASP A 91 -1.29 7.84 3.28
CA ASP A 91 -2.62 8.16 2.79
C ASP A 91 -3.32 9.11 3.76
N GLY A 92 -3.27 8.83 5.06
CA GLY A 92 -3.82 9.70 6.11
C GLY A 92 -3.18 11.09 6.12
N LEU A 93 -1.85 11.16 5.99
CA LEU A 93 -1.13 12.44 5.89
C LEU A 93 -1.49 13.20 4.61
N THR A 94 -1.62 12.51 3.49
CA THR A 94 -2.00 13.09 2.19
C THR A 94 -3.41 13.65 2.25
N LEU A 95 -4.37 12.90 2.79
CA LEU A 95 -5.75 13.35 2.98
C LEU A 95 -5.85 14.51 3.98
N TYR A 96 -5.08 14.45 5.07
CA TYR A 96 -5.01 15.53 6.07
C TYR A 96 -4.50 16.82 5.42
N TYR A 97 -3.41 16.74 4.67
CA TYR A 97 -2.88 17.89 3.94
C TYR A 97 -3.94 18.50 3.01
N VAL A 98 -4.56 17.65 2.20
CA VAL A 98 -5.53 18.05 1.17
C VAL A 98 -6.80 18.67 1.77
N SER A 99 -7.20 18.26 2.97
CA SER A 99 -8.40 18.75 3.68
C SER A 99 -8.13 20.03 4.48
N PHE A 100 -6.95 20.16 5.10
CA PHE A 100 -6.63 21.27 6.02
C PHE A 100 -5.72 22.34 5.41
N GLY A 101 -5.17 22.12 4.20
CA GLY A 101 -4.46 23.14 3.44
C GLY A 101 -3.06 23.47 3.95
N HIS A 102 -2.42 22.59 4.72
CA HIS A 102 -1.06 22.81 5.24
C HIS A 102 0.02 22.52 4.18
N TYR A 103 0.27 23.48 3.28
CA TYR A 103 1.17 23.37 2.12
C TYR A 103 2.60 22.90 2.44
N ASP A 104 3.07 23.12 3.67
CA ASP A 104 4.39 22.70 4.12
C ASP A 104 4.57 21.16 4.16
N PHE A 105 3.46 20.41 4.24
CA PHE A 105 3.49 18.94 4.33
C PHE A 105 3.47 18.23 2.97
N LEU A 106 3.21 18.92 1.85
CA LEU A 106 3.16 18.28 0.53
C LEU A 106 4.51 17.66 0.14
N LYS A 107 5.61 18.41 0.26
CA LYS A 107 6.95 17.92 -0.10
C LYS A 107 7.39 16.73 0.75
N PRO A 108 7.24 16.74 2.09
CA PRO A 108 7.46 15.56 2.92
C PRO A 108 6.62 14.35 2.51
N CYS A 109 5.32 14.52 2.22
CA CYS A 109 4.46 13.42 1.81
C CYS A 109 4.93 12.78 0.49
N VAL A 110 5.30 13.61 -0.50
CA VAL A 110 5.88 13.13 -1.76
C VAL A 110 7.18 12.35 -1.52
N ALA A 111 8.09 12.90 -0.70
CA ALA A 111 9.36 12.24 -0.39
C ALA A 111 9.13 10.89 0.29
N CYS A 112 8.24 10.82 1.27
CA CYS A 112 7.92 9.57 1.95
C CYS A 112 7.24 8.56 1.03
N LEU A 113 6.37 9.00 0.11
CA LEU A 113 5.78 8.11 -0.90
C LEU A 113 6.84 7.53 -1.84
N ILE A 114 7.80 8.34 -2.29
CA ILE A 114 8.92 7.88 -3.12
C ILE A 114 9.77 6.86 -2.35
N ILE A 115 10.14 7.16 -1.10
CA ILE A 115 10.90 6.24 -0.23
C ILE A 115 10.14 4.92 -0.07
N TRP A 116 8.83 4.99 0.13
CA TRP A 116 8.00 3.82 0.29
C TRP A 116 7.93 3.00 -1.01
N ILE A 117 7.78 3.62 -2.19
CA ILE A 117 7.75 2.93 -3.49
C ILE A 117 9.09 2.24 -3.75
N LEU A 118 10.21 2.94 -3.50
CA LEU A 118 11.55 2.39 -3.64
C LEU A 118 11.79 1.25 -2.65
N GLY A 119 11.40 1.42 -1.39
CA GLY A 119 11.52 0.39 -0.36
C GLY A 119 10.71 -0.86 -0.71
N PHE A 120 9.48 -0.68 -1.17
CA PHE A 120 8.62 -1.78 -1.62
C PHE A 120 9.19 -2.48 -2.84
N GLY A 121 9.61 -1.73 -3.86
CA GLY A 121 10.26 -2.28 -5.06
C GLY A 121 11.54 -3.05 -4.71
N CYS A 122 12.44 -2.46 -3.93
CA CYS A 122 13.65 -3.12 -3.43
C CYS A 122 13.31 -4.39 -2.65
N SER A 123 12.27 -4.39 -1.82
CA SER A 123 11.85 -5.60 -1.09
C SER A 123 11.36 -6.73 -2.00
N ILE A 124 10.81 -6.40 -3.17
CA ILE A 124 10.40 -7.37 -4.19
C ILE A 124 11.62 -7.87 -4.98
N PHE A 125 12.56 -7.00 -5.35
CA PHE A 125 13.67 -7.32 -6.25
C PHE A 125 14.94 -7.84 -5.56
N LEU A 126 15.30 -7.35 -4.37
CA LEU A 126 16.53 -7.71 -3.66
C LEU A 126 16.39 -8.96 -2.78
N ASN A 127 15.19 -9.25 -2.26
CA ASN A 127 14.95 -10.47 -1.49
C ASN A 127 14.78 -11.68 -2.42
N LYS A 128 15.90 -12.27 -2.87
CA LYS A 128 15.93 -13.66 -3.35
C LYS A 128 15.67 -14.69 -2.22
N ARG A 129 15.53 -14.25 -0.95
CA ARG A 129 15.23 -15.08 0.22
C ARG A 129 14.36 -14.32 1.22
N PHE A 130 13.07 -14.67 1.28
CA PHE A 130 12.16 -14.37 2.40
C PHE A 130 12.27 -15.44 3.53
N ILE A 131 13.35 -16.21 3.57
CA ILE A 131 13.51 -17.37 4.48
C ILE A 131 14.67 -17.09 5.43
N ILE A 132 14.34 -16.79 6.69
CA ILE A 132 15.14 -17.22 7.83
C ILE A 132 14.36 -18.38 8.44
N TRP A 133 14.92 -19.59 8.33
CA TRP A 133 14.51 -20.73 9.12
C TRP A 133 15.14 -20.52 10.50
N ASN A 134 14.33 -20.28 11.54
CA ASN A 134 14.81 -20.46 12.91
C ASN A 134 14.52 -21.90 13.28
N ASN A 135 15.56 -22.74 13.32
CA ASN A 135 15.47 -24.07 13.89
C ASN A 135 15.39 -23.91 15.41
N GLN A 136 14.17 -23.84 15.94
CA GLN A 136 13.83 -24.28 17.29
C GLN A 136 12.44 -24.90 17.26
#